data_AF-A0A3D2M7Z3-F1
#
_entry.id   AF-A0A3D2M7Z3-F1
#
_cell.length_a   1.000
_cell.length_b   1.000
_cell.length_c   1.000
_cell.angle_alpha   90.00
_cell.angle_beta   90.00
_cell.angle_gamma   90.00
#
_symmetry.space_group_name_H-M   'P 1'
#
loop_
_entity.id
_entity.type
_entity.pdbx_description
1 polymer ?
#
loop_
_entity_poly.entity_id
_entity_poly.type
_entity_poly.pdbx_seq_one_letter_code
_entity_poly.pdbx_strand_id
1 'polypeptide(L)'
;HIQLEHAGARLVLAGIADYSAELFRPSHRSDPAAAFAGAPDDVPRILLAHQPRSAKAALEVGCDLQLSGHTHGGQFWPWMHFVRWQQPWVAGLQRVGQMQIYISRGTGYWGPPLRFGAPSEITHIRLLRAV
;
A
#
# COMPACT_ATOMS: atom_id res chain seq x y z
N HIS A 1 11.79 -4.00 8.72
CA HIS A 1 12.01 -2.82 7.84
C HIS A 1 13.47 -2.78 7.38
N ILE A 2 13.80 -1.90 6.44
CA ILE A 2 15.16 -1.50 6.08
C ILE A 2 15.27 0.03 6.09
N GLN A 3 16.45 0.55 6.36
CA GLN A 3 16.77 1.97 6.15
C GLN A 3 17.46 2.11 4.80
N LEU A 4 17.00 3.07 4.00
CA LEU A 4 17.57 3.37 2.70
C LEU A 4 18.18 4.77 2.75
N GLU A 5 19.38 4.88 2.18
CA GLU A 5 20.05 6.15 1.97
C GLU A 5 20.28 6.36 0.47
N HIS A 6 19.94 7.55 -0.03
CA HIS A 6 20.16 7.92 -1.41
C HIS A 6 20.47 9.41 -1.52
N ALA A 7 21.64 9.74 -2.06
CA ALA A 7 22.10 11.13 -2.25
C ALA A 7 21.99 11.99 -0.96
N GLY A 8 22.32 11.41 0.20
CA GLY A 8 22.25 12.07 1.51
C GLY A 8 20.84 12.22 2.09
N ALA A 9 19.80 11.71 1.42
CA ALA A 9 18.47 11.56 1.99
C ALA A 9 18.30 10.16 2.59
N ARG A 10 17.57 10.06 3.71
CA ARG A 10 17.28 8.80 4.40
C ARG A 10 15.77 8.55 4.44
N LEU A 11 15.36 7.30 4.36
CA LEU A 11 13.98 6.87 4.58
C LEU A 11 13.92 5.44 5.13
N VAL A 12 12.80 5.07 5.71
CA VAL A 12 12.51 3.69 6.12
C VAL A 12 11.54 3.07 5.13
N LEU A 13 11.86 1.86 4.68
CA LEU A 13 10.95 1.01 3.92
C LEU A 13 10.58 -0.22 4.75
N ALA A 14 9.29 -0.41 5.00
CA ALA A 14 8.75 -1.57 5.67
C ALA A 14 7.79 -2.33 4.75
N GLY A 15 7.54 -3.60 5.05
CA GLY A 15 6.59 -4.44 4.33
C GLY A 15 5.76 -5.26 5.30
N ILE A 16 4.48 -5.44 4.97
CA ILE A 16 3.57 -6.34 5.69
C ILE A 16 2.97 -7.37 4.74
N ALA A 17 2.64 -8.54 5.28
CA ALA A 17 1.95 -9.58 4.54
C ALA A 17 0.51 -9.18 4.20
N ASP A 18 -0.10 -9.86 3.24
CA ASP A 18 -1.54 -9.78 3.03
C ASP A 18 -2.28 -10.31 4.26
N TYR A 19 -3.44 -9.76 4.58
CA TYR A 19 -4.26 -10.23 5.71
C TYR A 19 -4.61 -11.72 5.62
N SER A 20 -4.78 -12.28 4.42
CA SER A 20 -5.04 -13.71 4.26
C SER A 20 -3.84 -14.59 4.62
N ALA A 21 -2.62 -14.05 4.69
CA ALA A 21 -1.42 -14.83 4.97
C ALA A 21 -1.45 -15.48 6.35
N GLU A 22 -2.13 -14.86 7.33
CA GLU A 22 -2.27 -15.40 8.69
C GLU A 22 -3.07 -16.71 8.73
N LEU A 23 -3.97 -16.92 7.77
CA LEU A 23 -4.74 -18.16 7.62
C LEU A 23 -3.86 -19.35 7.24
N PHE A 24 -2.74 -19.10 6.55
CA PHE A 24 -1.78 -20.13 6.15
C PHE A 24 -0.65 -20.28 7.16
N ARG A 25 -0.20 -19.17 7.76
CA ARG A 25 0.83 -19.13 8.80
C ARG A 25 0.51 -18.03 9.81
N PRO A 26 0.13 -18.36 11.05
CA PRO A 26 -0.23 -17.35 12.06
C PRO A 26 0.84 -16.27 12.30
N SER A 27 2.13 -16.62 12.14
CA SER A 27 3.24 -15.67 12.24
C SER A 27 3.30 -14.64 11.11
N HIS A 28 2.55 -14.82 10.02
CA HIS A 28 2.47 -13.89 8.88
C HIS A 28 1.31 -12.90 9.02
N ARG A 29 0.83 -12.65 10.24
CA ARG A 29 -0.17 -11.62 10.50
C ARG A 29 0.30 -10.25 9.96
N SER A 30 -0.61 -9.56 9.30
CA SER A 30 -0.37 -8.18 8.83
C SER A 30 -0.30 -7.23 10.03
N ASP A 31 0.91 -6.75 10.35
CA ASP A 31 1.15 -5.92 11.52
C ASP A 31 2.11 -4.75 11.20
N PRO A 32 1.58 -3.55 10.89
CA PRO A 32 2.39 -2.35 10.68
C PRO A 32 3.25 -1.96 11.88
N ALA A 33 2.79 -2.19 13.11
CA ALA A 33 3.53 -1.84 14.32
C ALA A 33 4.79 -2.71 14.43
N ALA A 34 4.63 -4.03 14.23
CA ALA A 34 5.77 -4.95 14.19
C ALA A 34 6.72 -4.64 13.02
N ALA A 35 6.19 -4.29 11.84
CA ALA A 35 7.00 -4.00 10.66
C ALA A 35 7.96 -2.82 10.86
N PHE A 36 7.51 -1.81 11.62
CA PHE A 36 8.28 -0.62 11.97
C PHE A 36 8.92 -0.66 13.37
N ALA A 37 8.82 -1.75 14.11
CA ALA A 37 9.42 -1.84 15.44
C ALA A 37 10.93 -1.55 15.38
N GLY A 38 11.39 -0.57 16.17
CA GLY A 38 12.79 -0.12 16.19
C GLY A 38 13.24 0.71 14.98
N ALA A 39 12.32 1.06 14.06
CA ALA A 39 12.63 1.97 12.97
C ALA A 39 12.70 3.42 13.47
N PRO A 40 13.59 4.26 12.91
CA PRO A 40 13.61 5.69 13.18
C PRO A 40 12.30 6.35 12.72
N ASP A 41 11.85 7.35 13.48
CA ASP A 41 10.64 8.14 13.25
C ASP A 41 10.93 9.59 12.84
N ASP A 42 12.21 9.98 12.75
CA ASP A 42 12.70 11.28 12.28
C ASP A 42 12.95 11.33 10.76
N VAL A 43 12.60 10.27 10.03
CA VAL A 43 12.78 10.14 8.58
C VAL A 43 11.47 9.66 7.93
N PRO A 44 11.24 9.94 6.63
CA PRO A 44 10.06 9.44 5.94
C PRO A 44 9.90 7.92 6.03
N ARG A 45 8.71 7.46 6.39
CA ARG A 45 8.36 6.04 6.57
C ARG A 45 7.39 5.58 5.50
N ILE A 46 7.83 4.60 4.71
CA ILE A 46 7.06 4.03 3.60
C ILE A 46 6.69 2.59 3.91
N LEU A 47 5.41 2.26 3.76
CA LEU A 47 4.89 0.91 3.94
C LEU A 47 4.50 0.29 2.60
N LEU A 48 5.06 -0.88 2.30
CA LEU A 48 4.58 -1.76 1.25
C LEU A 48 3.52 -2.70 1.85
N ALA A 49 2.28 -2.57 1.41
CA ALA A 49 1.17 -3.36 1.91
C ALA A 49 0.30 -3.82 0.75
N HIS A 50 0.01 -5.12 0.65
CA HIS A 50 -0.79 -5.62 -0.47
C HIS A 50 -2.18 -4.96 -0.53
N GLN A 51 -2.88 -4.84 0.61
CA GLN A 51 -4.26 -4.32 0.66
C GLN A 51 -4.34 -2.88 1.17
N PRO A 52 -5.16 -2.01 0.53
CA PRO A 52 -5.37 -0.64 0.99
C PRO A 52 -5.96 -0.50 2.41
N ARG A 53 -6.74 -1.47 2.87
CA ARG A 53 -7.40 -1.41 4.19
C ARG A 53 -6.44 -1.38 5.40
N SER A 54 -5.15 -1.67 5.22
CA SER A 54 -4.14 -1.49 6.27
C SER A 54 -3.83 -0.02 6.60
N ALA A 55 -4.30 0.93 5.77
CA ALA A 55 -3.94 2.34 5.88
C ALA A 55 -4.21 2.96 7.26
N LYS A 56 -5.30 2.54 7.94
CA LYS A 56 -5.61 3.06 9.27
C LYS A 56 -4.55 2.65 10.30
N ALA A 57 -4.20 1.37 10.33
CA ALA A 57 -3.15 0.86 11.21
C ALA A 57 -1.77 1.42 10.84
N ALA A 58 -1.50 1.64 9.55
CA ALA A 58 -0.27 2.29 9.08
C ALA A 58 -0.17 3.76 9.55
N LEU A 59 -1.27 4.51 9.48
CA LEU A 59 -1.34 5.88 9.98
C LEU A 59 -1.08 5.94 11.49
N GLU A 60 -1.69 5.04 12.27
CA GLU A 60 -1.54 4.97 13.74
C GLU A 60 -0.09 4.75 14.19
N VAL A 61 0.74 4.13 13.36
CA VAL A 61 2.16 3.90 13.66
C VAL A 61 3.09 4.94 13.05
N GLY A 62 2.58 6.02 12.47
CA GLY A 62 3.40 7.10 11.91
C GLY A 62 3.97 6.81 10.52
N CYS A 63 3.25 6.06 9.68
CA CYS A 63 3.60 5.92 8.26
C CYS A 63 3.26 7.21 7.49
N ASP A 64 4.15 7.63 6.59
CA ASP A 64 3.94 8.81 5.73
C ASP A 64 3.34 8.45 4.37
N LEU A 65 3.74 7.29 3.83
CA LEU A 65 3.28 6.80 2.53
C LEU A 65 3.05 5.28 2.54
N GLN A 66 1.83 4.85 2.25
CA GLN A 66 1.53 3.45 1.97
C GLN A 66 1.40 3.21 0.46
N LEU A 67 2.08 2.18 -0.05
CA LEU A 67 1.95 1.71 -1.42
C LEU A 67 1.22 0.37 -1.43
N SER A 68 0.12 0.32 -2.18
CA SER A 68 -0.76 -0.85 -2.23
C SER A 68 -1.20 -1.23 -3.63
N GLY A 69 -1.66 -2.47 -3.76
CA GLY A 69 -2.28 -3.01 -4.96
C GLY A 69 -3.62 -3.64 -4.60
N HIS A 70 -3.76 -4.94 -4.88
CA HIS A 70 -4.88 -5.81 -4.52
C HIS A 70 -6.22 -5.53 -5.21
N THR A 71 -6.57 -4.28 -5.48
CA THR A 71 -7.88 -3.90 -6.03
C THR A 71 -8.00 -4.12 -7.54
N HIS A 72 -6.87 -4.19 -8.26
CA HIS A 72 -6.79 -4.19 -9.73
C HIS A 72 -7.60 -3.06 -10.39
N GLY A 73 -7.80 -1.95 -9.66
CA GLY A 73 -8.69 -0.86 -10.09
C GLY A 73 -10.14 -1.29 -10.32
N GLY A 74 -10.59 -2.36 -9.65
CA GLY A 74 -11.90 -2.99 -9.84
C GLY A 74 -11.92 -4.11 -10.88
N GLN A 75 -10.83 -4.32 -11.63
CA GLN A 75 -10.67 -5.29 -12.73
C GLN A 75 -11.65 -5.15 -13.90
N PHE A 76 -12.96 -5.15 -13.69
CA PHE A 76 -13.97 -4.94 -14.72
C PHE A 76 -15.16 -4.13 -14.19
N TRP A 77 -15.80 -3.34 -15.05
CA TRP A 77 -17.07 -2.69 -14.69
C TRP A 77 -18.20 -3.72 -14.60
N PRO A 78 -19.08 -3.68 -13.57
CA PRO A 78 -19.18 -2.69 -12.49
C PRO A 78 -18.45 -3.06 -11.18
N TRP A 79 -17.57 -4.07 -11.19
CA TRP A 79 -16.96 -4.65 -9.98
C TRP A 79 -16.21 -3.67 -9.09
N MET A 80 -15.72 -2.56 -9.66
CA MET A 80 -15.15 -1.43 -8.90
C MET A 80 -16.04 -0.90 -7.77
N HIS A 81 -17.37 -1.00 -7.89
CA HIS A 81 -18.31 -0.55 -6.86
C HIS A 81 -18.35 -1.51 -5.67
N PHE A 82 -18.21 -2.81 -5.91
CA PHE A 82 -18.23 -3.84 -4.86
C PHE A 82 -16.91 -3.91 -4.09
N VAL A 83 -15.78 -3.63 -4.76
CA VAL A 83 -14.46 -3.54 -4.09
C VAL A 83 -14.49 -2.54 -2.92
N ARG A 84 -15.28 -1.47 -3.03
CA ARG A 84 -15.39 -0.44 -1.98
C ARG A 84 -15.99 -0.94 -0.67
N TRP A 85 -16.68 -2.09 -0.67
CA TRP A 85 -17.21 -2.70 0.55
C TRP A 85 -16.11 -3.36 1.40
N GLN A 86 -15.01 -3.79 0.78
CA GLN A 86 -13.90 -4.43 1.47
C GLN A 86 -12.67 -3.52 1.59
N GLN A 87 -12.49 -2.59 0.64
CA GLN A 87 -11.33 -1.71 0.55
C GLN A 87 -11.78 -0.24 0.47
N PRO A 88 -11.25 0.68 1.30
CA PRO A 88 -11.72 2.07 1.29
C PRO A 88 -11.44 2.82 -0.02
N TRP A 89 -10.41 2.39 -0.75
CA TRP A 89 -9.98 3.00 -2.01
C TRP A 89 -9.73 1.95 -3.08
N VAL A 90 -10.00 2.33 -4.34
CA VAL A 90 -9.90 1.43 -5.50
C VAL A 90 -8.64 1.70 -6.32
N ALA A 91 -8.21 2.94 -6.50
CA ALA A 91 -7.04 3.28 -7.31
C ALA A 91 -6.52 4.70 -6.99
N GLY A 92 -5.28 4.96 -7.40
CA GLY A 92 -4.69 6.30 -7.40
C GLY A 92 -4.17 6.76 -6.05
N LEU A 93 -3.77 8.03 -6.00
CA LEU A 93 -3.24 8.69 -4.80
C LEU A 93 -4.40 9.25 -3.96
N GLN A 94 -4.39 8.95 -2.67
CA GLN A 94 -5.39 9.36 -1.70
C GLN A 94 -4.70 9.84 -0.42
N ARG A 95 -5.46 10.51 0.45
CA ARG A 95 -4.97 11.00 1.75
C ARG A 95 -5.77 10.38 2.90
N VAL A 96 -5.06 9.99 3.95
CA VAL A 96 -5.59 9.34 5.17
C VAL A 96 -4.97 10.04 6.37
N GLY A 97 -5.68 11.02 6.95
CA GLY A 97 -5.06 11.92 7.92
C GLY A 97 -3.86 12.66 7.30
N GLN A 98 -2.72 12.63 7.98
CA GLN A 98 -1.44 13.14 7.46
C GLN A 98 -0.75 12.21 6.45
N MET A 99 -1.13 10.93 6.38
CA MET A 99 -0.50 9.93 5.50
C MET A 99 -1.05 10.01 4.07
N GLN A 100 -0.22 9.69 3.09
CA GLN A 100 -0.65 9.40 1.72
C GLN A 100 -0.75 7.89 1.48
N ILE A 101 -1.72 7.46 0.67
CA ILE A 101 -1.79 6.08 0.16
C ILE A 101 -1.92 6.10 -1.34
N TYR A 102 -1.13 5.27 -2.02
CA TYR A 102 -1.24 5.04 -3.45
C TYR A 102 -1.68 3.61 -3.74
N ILE A 103 -2.75 3.45 -4.51
CA ILE A 103 -3.30 2.15 -4.90
C ILE A 103 -3.06 1.95 -6.39
N SER A 104 -2.11 1.08 -6.73
CA SER A 104 -1.83 0.74 -8.12
C SER A 104 -2.90 -0.16 -8.70
N ARG A 105 -3.23 0.07 -9.97
CA ARG A 105 -4.15 -0.78 -10.75
C ARG A 105 -3.47 -2.06 -11.25
N GLY A 106 -2.15 -2.14 -11.15
CA GLY A 106 -1.33 -3.24 -11.65
C GLY A 106 -1.34 -3.38 -13.17
N THR A 107 -0.49 -4.26 -13.69
CA THR A 107 -0.32 -4.50 -15.12
C THR A 107 -1.25 -5.58 -15.69
N GLY A 108 -1.70 -6.52 -14.84
CA GLY A 108 -2.50 -7.69 -15.21
C GLY A 108 -3.82 -7.81 -14.45
N TYR A 109 -4.34 -9.04 -14.35
CA TYR A 109 -5.59 -9.38 -13.68
C TYR A 109 -5.35 -10.38 -12.55
N TRP A 110 -6.34 -10.53 -11.68
CA TRP A 110 -6.46 -11.59 -10.70
C TRP A 110 -7.57 -12.56 -11.13
N GLY A 111 -7.26 -13.85 -11.17
CA GLY A 111 -8.21 -14.89 -11.60
C GLY A 111 -8.46 -14.86 -13.11
N PRO A 112 -9.71 -14.66 -13.58
CA PRO A 112 -10.03 -14.71 -15.00
C PRO A 112 -9.32 -13.62 -15.82
N PRO A 113 -8.93 -13.91 -17.08
CA PRO A 113 -8.18 -13.00 -17.95
C PRO A 113 -9.04 -11.87 -18.53
N LEU A 114 -9.62 -11.04 -17.66
CA LEU A 114 -10.54 -9.98 -18.01
C LEU A 114 -10.10 -8.65 -17.41
N ARG A 115 -10.03 -7.61 -18.25
CA ARG A 115 -9.97 -6.22 -17.81
C ARG A 115 -10.90 -5.36 -18.66
N PHE A 116 -11.85 -4.68 -18.02
CA PHE A 116 -12.81 -3.82 -18.73
C PHE A 116 -13.09 -2.54 -17.95
N GLY A 117 -12.86 -1.37 -18.55
CA GLY A 117 -12.97 -0.10 -17.80
C GLY A 117 -11.95 0.02 -16.66
N ALA A 118 -10.89 -0.80 -16.69
CA ALA A 118 -9.80 -0.75 -15.74
C ALA A 118 -8.44 -0.78 -16.44
N PRO A 119 -7.88 0.35 -16.89
CA PRO A 119 -6.62 0.38 -17.64
C PRO A 119 -5.44 -0.08 -16.77
N SER A 120 -4.53 -0.84 -17.38
CA SER A 120 -3.27 -1.29 -16.76
C SER A 120 -2.35 -0.12 -16.45
N GLU A 121 -1.50 -0.29 -15.45
CA GLU A 121 -0.69 0.79 -14.91
C GLU A 121 0.69 0.26 -14.50
N ILE A 122 1.72 1.03 -14.84
CA ILE A 122 3.06 0.96 -14.26
C ILE A 122 3.34 2.34 -13.68
N THR A 123 3.49 2.42 -12.37
CA THR A 123 3.60 3.70 -11.68
C THR A 123 5.06 4.03 -11.40
N HIS A 124 5.47 5.21 -11.83
CA HIS A 124 6.73 5.81 -11.40
C HIS A 124 6.47 6.77 -10.23
N ILE A 125 6.98 6.43 -9.05
CA ILE A 125 6.86 7.24 -7.84
C ILE A 125 8.16 7.99 -7.62
N ARG A 126 8.08 9.33 -7.57
CA ARG A 126 9.21 10.19 -7.25
C ARG A 126 8.93 10.89 -5.92
N LEU A 127 9.85 10.71 -4.97
CA LEU A 127 9.84 11.42 -3.70
C LEU A 127 10.61 12.72 -3.85
N LEU A 128 10.04 13.81 -3.35
CA LEU A 128 10.63 15.14 -3.37
C LEU A 128 10.80 15.62 -1.93
N ARG A 129 11.84 16.40 -1.68
CA ARG A 129 12.01 17.09 -0.39
C ARG A 129 10.87 18.09 -0.23
N ALA A 130 10.25 18.13 0.95
CA ALA A 130 9.30 19.19 1.28
C ALA A 130 10.00 20.55 1.23
N VAL A 131 9.35 21.54 0.61
CA VAL A 131 9.83 22.92 0.52
C VAL A 131 9.34 23.70 1.72
#